data_AF-A0A1H4WJJ3-F1
#
_entry.id   AF-A0A1H4WJJ3-F1
#
_cell.length_a   1.000
_cell.length_b   1.000
_cell.length_c   1.000
_cell.angle_alpha   90.00
_cell.angle_beta   90.00
_cell.angle_gamma   90.00
#
_symmetry.space_group_name_H-M   'P 1'
#
loop_
_entity.id
_entity.type
_entity.pdbx_description
1 polymer ?
#
loop_
_entity_poly.entity_id
_entity_poly.type
_entity_poly.pdbx_seq_one_letter_code
_entity_poly.pdbx_strand_id
1 'polypeptide(L)'
;MLRAIARHSGRPVRGGIDVDGFLAGALDLLVWEALVTAGAKDRLAPEPHIADARVAAEEFATRVATGRVESDLEGGEVFNLAAAAIIAVGMSTETSMLRAPCVVVRPPALA
;
A
#
# COMPACT_ATOMS: atom_id res chain seq x y z
N MET A 1 7.59 -2.90 -3.68
CA MET A 1 6.90 -1.92 -4.55
C MET A 1 7.87 -1.00 -5.30
N LEU A 2 8.61 -0.11 -4.63
CA LEU A 2 9.51 0.85 -5.32
C LEU A 2 10.71 0.24 -6.03
N ARG A 3 11.31 -0.87 -5.55
CA ARG A 3 12.32 -1.63 -6.31
C ARG A 3 11.73 -2.42 -7.49
N ALA A 4 10.46 -2.77 -7.45
CA ALA A 4 9.78 -3.36 -8.61
C ALA A 4 9.51 -2.27 -9.65
N ILE A 5 9.07 -1.07 -9.22
CA ILE A 5 8.92 0.12 -10.06
C ILE A 5 10.27 0.58 -10.63
N ALA A 6 11.33 0.68 -9.82
CA ALA A 6 12.67 1.06 -10.26
C ALA A 6 13.30 0.03 -11.23
N ARG A 7 13.07 -1.28 -10.99
CA ARG A 7 13.49 -2.34 -11.93
C ARG A 7 12.69 -2.30 -13.24
N HIS A 8 11.41 -1.93 -13.19
CA HIS A 8 10.60 -1.71 -14.39
C HIS A 8 10.93 -0.39 -15.10
N SER A 9 11.36 0.65 -14.37
CA SER A 9 11.59 2.00 -14.89
C SER A 9 13.05 2.26 -15.30
N GLY A 10 13.99 1.41 -14.89
CA GLY A 10 15.42 1.51 -15.25
C GLY A 10 16.15 2.70 -14.60
N ARG A 11 15.57 3.36 -13.59
CA ARG A 11 16.15 4.57 -12.97
C ARG A 11 15.83 4.67 -11.47
N PRO A 12 16.64 5.45 -10.69
CA PRO A 12 16.31 5.80 -9.31
C PRO A 12 14.94 6.48 -9.23
N VAL A 13 14.16 6.14 -8.20
CA VAL A 13 12.82 6.69 -7.94
C VAL A 13 12.91 7.75 -6.84
N ARG A 14 12.37 8.94 -7.09
CA ARG A 14 12.17 9.99 -6.07
C ARG A 14 10.82 9.76 -5.39
N GLY A 15 10.79 9.49 -4.09
CA GLY A 15 9.55 9.30 -3.32
C GLY A 15 9.40 10.37 -2.24
N GLY A 16 8.16 10.76 -1.92
CA GLY A 16 7.88 11.75 -0.88
C GLY A 16 6.40 11.83 -0.48
N ILE A 17 6.08 12.73 0.44
CA ILE A 17 4.71 13.04 0.92
C ILE A 17 4.13 14.33 0.30
N ASP A 18 4.91 14.98 -0.56
CA ASP A 18 4.57 16.26 -1.19
C ASP A 18 3.70 16.02 -2.44
N VAL A 19 2.41 16.35 -2.32
CA VAL A 19 1.43 16.20 -3.40
C VAL A 19 1.76 17.13 -4.55
N ASP A 20 2.11 18.39 -4.28
CA ASP A 20 2.40 19.38 -5.31
C ASP A 20 3.66 18.98 -6.09
N GLY A 21 4.70 18.51 -5.38
CA GLY A 21 5.90 17.95 -5.99
C GLY A 21 5.63 16.70 -6.83
N PHE A 22 4.71 15.83 -6.41
CA PHE A 22 4.29 14.69 -7.23
C PHE A 22 3.54 15.12 -8.49
N LEU A 23 2.57 16.02 -8.35
CA LEU A 23 1.80 16.56 -9.48
C LEU A 23 2.67 17.35 -10.45
N ALA A 24 3.73 18.02 -9.96
CA ALA A 24 4.73 18.71 -10.77
C ALA A 24 5.77 17.77 -11.42
N GLY A 25 5.72 16.45 -11.15
CA GLY A 25 6.68 15.47 -11.67
C GLY A 25 8.07 15.50 -11.01
N ALA A 26 8.20 16.20 -9.88
CA ALA A 26 9.40 16.20 -9.06
C ALA A 26 9.56 14.91 -8.23
N LEU A 27 8.45 14.19 -8.00
CA LEU A 27 8.43 12.86 -7.39
C LEU A 27 7.92 11.81 -8.38
N ASP A 28 8.45 10.60 -8.29
CA ASP A 28 7.99 9.42 -9.03
C ASP A 28 7.02 8.56 -8.17
N LEU A 29 6.94 8.79 -6.85
CA LEU A 29 5.97 8.18 -5.94
C LEU A 29 5.48 9.17 -4.89
N LEU A 30 4.15 9.24 -4.71
CA LEU A 30 3.49 9.85 -3.56
C LEU A 30 3.14 8.80 -2.51
N VAL A 31 3.55 9.02 -1.26
CA VAL A 31 3.17 8.22 -0.10
C VAL A 31 2.08 8.97 0.65
N TRP A 32 0.82 8.57 0.46
CA TRP A 32 -0.34 9.24 1.03
C TRP A 32 -0.77 8.66 2.37
N GLU A 33 -0.56 7.36 2.58
CA GLU A 33 -0.98 6.69 3.80
C GLU A 33 0.05 5.63 4.20
N ALA A 34 0.54 5.78 5.42
CA ALA A 34 1.53 4.92 6.02
C ALA A 34 0.90 4.16 7.17
N LEU A 35 0.79 2.85 7.05
CA LEU A 35 0.39 2.01 8.17
C LEU A 35 1.56 1.87 9.14
N VAL A 36 1.67 2.83 10.07
CA VAL A 36 2.57 2.74 11.21
C VAL A 36 1.87 1.94 12.31
N THR A 37 2.55 0.94 12.89
CA THR A 37 1.95 0.13 13.96
C THR A 37 2.13 0.81 15.31
N ALA A 38 1.30 0.44 16.29
CA ALA A 38 1.02 1.20 17.51
C ALA A 38 2.25 1.65 18.33
N GLY A 39 3.39 0.94 18.25
CA GLY A 39 4.61 1.31 18.98
C GLY A 39 5.36 2.52 18.40
N ALA A 40 5.13 2.86 17.13
CA ALA A 40 5.81 3.96 16.43
C ALA A 40 4.88 5.15 16.14
N LYS A 41 3.60 5.07 16.55
CA LYS A 41 2.64 6.17 16.39
C LYS A 41 2.82 7.21 17.49
N ASP A 42 3.05 8.46 17.09
CA ASP A 42 2.95 9.59 18.01
C ASP A 42 1.53 10.17 17.98
N ARG A 43 0.69 9.74 18.92
CA ARG A 43 -0.69 10.25 19.06
C ARG A 43 -0.77 11.65 19.65
N LEU A 44 0.32 12.17 20.17
CA LEU A 44 0.41 13.51 20.75
C LEU A 44 0.95 14.53 19.74
N ALA A 45 1.38 14.07 18.55
CA ALA A 45 1.79 14.94 17.47
C ALA A 45 0.63 15.87 17.05
N PRO A 46 0.91 17.16 16.74
CA PRO A 46 -0.09 18.09 16.24
C PRO A 46 -0.79 17.60 14.96
N GLU A 47 -0.06 16.85 14.12
CA GLU A 47 -0.54 16.27 12.87
C GLU A 47 -0.15 14.77 12.81
N PRO A 48 -0.91 13.88 13.46
CA PRO A 48 -0.55 12.47 13.63
C PRO A 48 -0.37 11.72 12.30
N HIS A 49 -1.16 12.06 11.28
CA HIS A 49 -1.05 11.43 9.96
C HIS A 49 0.24 11.83 9.23
N ILE A 50 0.67 13.09 9.36
CA ILE A 50 1.94 13.56 8.81
C ILE A 50 3.11 12.90 9.56
N ALA A 51 2.99 12.75 10.88
CA ALA A 51 3.98 12.05 11.69
C ALA A 51 4.11 10.57 11.27
N ASP A 52 2.99 9.86 11.11
CA ASP A 52 2.97 8.48 10.62
C ASP A 52 3.60 8.37 9.21
N ALA A 53 3.24 9.28 8.29
CA ALA A 53 3.80 9.30 6.94
C ALA A 53 5.31 9.56 6.92
N ARG A 54 5.81 10.47 7.77
CA ARG A 54 7.25 10.75 7.92
C ARG A 54 8.02 9.52 8.40
N VAL A 55 7.53 8.86 9.46
CA VAL A 55 8.16 7.65 10.01
C VAL A 55 8.27 6.56 8.95
N ALA A 56 7.22 6.33 8.16
CA ALA A 56 7.28 5.35 7.09
C ALA A 56 8.22 5.75 5.94
N ALA A 57 8.32 7.04 5.60
CA ALA A 57 9.27 7.51 4.60
C ALA A 57 10.72 7.32 5.05
N GLU A 58 11.04 7.60 6.31
CA GLU A 58 12.35 7.40 6.93
C GLU A 58 12.73 5.91 6.99
N GLU A 59 11.80 5.06 7.44
CA GLU A 59 11.99 3.61 7.50
C GLU A 59 12.19 3.02 6.10
N PHE A 60 11.41 3.49 5.13
CA PHE A 60 11.57 3.11 3.74
C PHE A 60 12.95 3.49 3.19
N ALA A 61 13.41 4.72 3.42
CA ALA A 61 14.74 5.17 2.98
C ALA A 61 15.86 4.31 3.57
N THR A 62 15.77 4.00 4.87
CA THR A 62 16.72 3.15 5.59
C THR A 62 16.77 1.73 5.01
N ARG A 63 15.61 1.13 4.75
CA ARG A 63 15.49 -0.20 4.14
C ARG A 63 15.98 -0.27 2.70
N VAL A 64 15.74 0.78 1.92
CA VAL A 64 16.28 0.87 0.56
C VAL A 64 17.80 0.89 0.57
N ALA A 65 18.41 1.69 1.45
CA ALA A 65 19.86 1.80 1.59
C ALA A 65 20.51 0.48 2.01
N THR A 66 19.82 -0.31 2.83
CA THR A 66 20.32 -1.60 3.36
C THR A 66 19.94 -2.81 2.50
N GLY A 67 19.23 -2.63 1.40
CA GLY A 67 18.81 -3.75 0.55
C GLY A 67 17.49 -4.43 0.96
N ARG A 68 16.96 -4.14 2.13
CA ARG A 68 15.88 -4.86 2.80
C ARG A 68 14.49 -4.27 2.50
N VAL A 69 14.11 -4.23 1.22
CA VAL A 69 12.81 -3.66 0.78
C VAL A 69 11.72 -4.72 0.69
N GLU A 70 11.51 -5.38 1.81
CA GLU A 70 10.56 -6.48 2.00
C GLU A 70 9.54 -6.07 3.07
N SER A 71 8.35 -6.64 3.00
CA SER A 71 7.32 -6.44 4.03
C SER A 71 7.75 -7.16 5.30
N ASP A 72 7.69 -6.51 6.47
CA ASP A 72 7.81 -7.22 7.75
C ASP A 72 6.57 -8.04 8.06
N LEU A 73 5.45 -7.69 7.42
CA LEU A 73 4.23 -8.46 7.50
C LEU A 73 4.38 -9.63 6.54
N GLU A 74 4.46 -10.83 7.09
CA GLU A 74 4.09 -12.03 6.36
C GLU A 74 2.59 -11.93 6.08
N GLY A 75 2.21 -11.97 4.80
CA GLY A 75 0.81 -11.96 4.43
C GLY A 75 0.13 -13.18 5.04
N GLY A 76 -0.81 -12.96 5.96
CA GLY A 76 -1.73 -14.01 6.39
C GLY A 76 -2.60 -14.48 5.21
N GLU A 77 -3.42 -15.50 5.44
CA GLU A 77 -4.37 -15.93 4.41
C GLU A 77 -5.27 -14.76 3.97
N VAL A 78 -5.21 -14.43 2.68
CA VAL A 78 -6.06 -13.41 2.07
C VAL A 78 -7.34 -14.08 1.60
N PHE A 79 -8.48 -13.56 2.05
CA PHE A 79 -9.79 -14.07 1.65
C PHE A 79 -10.48 -13.15 0.64
N ASN A 80 -11.18 -13.76 -0.31
CA ASN A 80 -12.01 -13.08 -1.28
C ASN A 80 -13.30 -12.56 -0.62
N LEU A 81 -13.34 -11.26 -0.34
CA LEU A 81 -14.50 -10.59 0.27
C LEU A 81 -15.78 -10.74 -0.56
N ALA A 82 -15.69 -10.76 -1.90
CA ALA A 82 -16.87 -10.96 -2.74
C ALA A 82 -17.43 -12.37 -2.56
N ALA A 83 -16.56 -13.38 -2.47
CA ALA A 83 -16.99 -14.75 -2.15
C ALA A 83 -17.61 -14.84 -0.75
N ALA A 84 -17.05 -14.16 0.24
CA ALA A 84 -17.63 -14.09 1.58
C ALA A 84 -19.04 -13.49 1.56
N ALA A 85 -19.27 -12.42 0.79
CA ALA A 85 -20.59 -11.83 0.61
C ALA A 85 -21.57 -12.80 -0.06
N ILE A 86 -21.17 -13.47 -1.14
CA ILE A 86 -21.98 -14.48 -1.86
C ILE A 86 -22.43 -15.60 -0.91
N ILE A 87 -21.50 -16.11 -0.08
CA ILE A 87 -21.80 -17.16 0.90
C ILE A 87 -22.74 -16.63 1.98
N ALA A 88 -22.49 -15.42 2.50
CA ALA A 88 -23.30 -14.82 3.56
C ALA A 88 -24.76 -14.59 3.15
N VAL A 89 -25.01 -14.26 1.87
CA VAL A 89 -26.37 -14.09 1.34
C VAL A 89 -27.01 -15.41 0.85
N GLY A 90 -26.36 -16.56 1.08
CA GLY A 90 -26.88 -17.87 0.72
C GLY A 90 -26.86 -18.17 -0.77
N MET A 91 -26.11 -17.41 -1.57
CA MET A 91 -25.99 -17.64 -3.01
C MET A 91 -24.95 -18.71 -3.38
N SER A 92 -24.13 -19.14 -2.42
CA SER A 92 -23.23 -20.28 -2.54
C SER A 92 -22.95 -20.90 -1.17
N THR A 93 -22.60 -22.18 -1.15
CA THR A 93 -22.05 -22.88 0.02
C THR A 93 -20.59 -23.27 -0.16
N GLU A 94 -19.99 -22.94 -1.31
CA GLU A 94 -18.64 -23.34 -1.68
C GLU A 94 -17.58 -22.47 -0.99
N THR A 95 -17.08 -22.93 0.16
CA THR A 95 -16.08 -22.20 0.95
C THR A 95 -14.72 -22.08 0.26
N SER A 96 -14.43 -22.93 -0.73
CA SER A 96 -13.25 -22.83 -1.59
C SER A 96 -13.18 -21.48 -2.32
N MET A 97 -14.34 -20.84 -2.58
CA MET A 97 -14.42 -19.51 -3.19
C MET A 97 -13.75 -18.42 -2.34
N LEU A 98 -13.67 -18.59 -1.02
CA LEU A 98 -12.98 -17.66 -0.13
C LEU A 98 -11.49 -17.54 -0.48
N ARG A 99 -10.90 -18.55 -1.14
CA ARG A 99 -9.50 -18.57 -1.57
C ARG A 99 -9.34 -18.31 -3.07
N ALA A 100 -10.44 -18.25 -3.81
CA ALA A 100 -10.40 -18.04 -5.25
C ALA A 100 -9.99 -16.58 -5.55
N PRO A 101 -9.04 -16.34 -6.47
CA PRO A 101 -8.72 -14.99 -6.93
C PRO A 101 -9.98 -14.29 -7.46
N CYS A 102 -10.17 -13.03 -7.07
CA CYS A 102 -11.25 -12.19 -7.59
C CYS A 102 -10.73 -11.28 -8.70
N VAL A 103 -11.45 -11.19 -9.82
CA VAL A 103 -11.17 -10.20 -10.85
C VAL A 103 -11.76 -8.87 -10.41
N VAL A 104 -10.90 -7.87 -10.21
CA VAL A 104 -11.34 -6.48 -10.00
C VAL A 104 -11.51 -5.81 -11.35
N VAL A 105 -12.76 -5.57 -11.76
CA VAL A 105 -13.05 -4.81 -12.98
C VAL A 105 -13.02 -3.32 -12.63
N ARG A 106 -12.07 -2.59 -13.22
CA ARG A 106 -12.07 -1.13 -13.14
C ARG A 106 -13.12 -0.60 -14.12
N PRO A 107 -14.12 0.19 -13.68
CA PRO A 107 -15.04 0.82 -14.61
C PRO A 107 -14.27 1.77 -15.55
N PRO A 108 -14.73 1.96 -16.80
CA PRO A 108 -14.12 2.91 -17.70
C PRO A 108 -14.12 4.32 -17.08
N ALA A 109 -13.07 5.10 -17.35
CA ALA A 109 -13.04 6.50 -16.94
C ALA A 109 -14.28 7.20 -17.53
N LEU A 110 -15.05 7.88 -16.68
CA LEU A 110 -16.10 8.77 -17.14
C LEU A 110 -15.43 9.92 -17.91
N ALA A 111 -15.90 10.15 -19.14
CA ALA A 111 -15.43 11.23 -20.02
C ALA A 111 -15.86 12.60 -19.50
#